data_AF-A0A350QWJ1-F1
#
_entry.id   AF-A0A350QWJ1-F1
#
_cell.length_a   1.000
_cell.length_b   1.000
_cell.length_c   1.000
_cell.angle_alpha   90.00
_cell.angle_beta   90.00
_cell.angle_gamma   90.00
#
_symmetry.space_group_name_H-M   'P 1'
#
loop_
_entity.id
_entity.type
_entity.pdbx_description
1 polymer ?
#
loop_
_entity_poly.entity_id
_entity_poly.type
_entity_poly.pdbx_seq_one_letter_code
_entity_poly.pdbx_strand_id
1 'polypeptide(L)'
;FEVYGSKKAVEWPLIEGEPLIVHTAKKPEPEIPEPVECPDFAKLLPDEIAPFTTGGVYSNEDGEEHLSFTQGAGHGGSHPHLVHQFVELLRGNGEGYPNAVQSANITLAGILAHESALKGGELIRLPDWSFSA
;
A
#
# COMPACT_ATOMS: atom_id res chain seq x y z
N PHE A 1 -0.34 10.09 2.53
CA PHE A 1 0.96 9.38 2.65
C PHE A 1 1.81 9.90 1.52
N GLU A 2 2.97 10.45 1.84
CA GLU A 2 3.77 11.17 0.85
C GLU A 2 5.05 10.39 0.58
N VAL A 3 5.44 10.28 -0.69
CA VAL A 3 6.71 9.67 -1.10
C VAL A 3 7.58 10.72 -1.72
N TYR A 4 8.72 11.01 -1.10
CA TYR A 4 9.67 11.99 -1.61
C TYR A 4 10.87 11.30 -2.25
N GLY A 5 11.16 11.68 -3.49
CA GLY A 5 12.30 11.20 -4.25
C GLY A 5 13.04 12.33 -4.98
N SER A 6 14.31 12.10 -5.31
CA SER A 6 15.17 13.10 -5.96
C SER A 6 14.77 13.44 -7.40
N LYS A 7 13.97 12.57 -8.05
CA LYS A 7 13.48 12.78 -9.42
C LYS A 7 11.99 13.13 -9.46
N LYS A 8 11.20 12.48 -8.61
CA LYS A 8 9.76 12.68 -8.47
C LYS A 8 9.37 12.51 -7.01
N ALA A 9 8.34 13.25 -6.59
CA ALA A 9 7.62 13.02 -5.36
C ALA A 9 6.13 12.83 -5.65
N VAL A 10 5.44 12.11 -4.79
CA VAL A 10 4.00 11.89 -4.87
C VAL A 10 3.40 12.38 -3.58
N GLU A 11 2.36 13.21 -3.70
CA GLU A 11 1.51 13.58 -2.59
C GLU A 11 0.10 12.97 -2.72
N TRP A 12 -0.36 12.24 -1.71
CA TRP A 12 -1.70 11.65 -1.65
C TRP A 12 -2.76 12.76 -1.57
N PRO A 13 -3.93 12.59 -2.21
CA PRO A 13 -4.97 13.61 -2.15
C PRO A 13 -5.38 13.90 -0.71
N LEU A 14 -5.51 15.19 -0.40
CA LEU A 14 -5.99 15.68 0.90
C LEU A 14 -7.51 15.50 1.06
N ILE A 15 -8.21 15.35 -0.05
CA ILE A 15 -9.66 15.13 -0.13
C ILE A 15 -9.87 13.81 -0.87
N GLU A 16 -10.56 12.87 -0.25
CA GLU A 16 -10.87 11.58 -0.86
C GLU A 16 -11.59 11.76 -2.20
N GLY A 17 -11.17 11.02 -3.23
CA GLY A 17 -11.73 11.09 -4.58
C GLY A 17 -11.11 12.16 -5.49
N GLU A 18 -10.24 13.04 -4.97
CA GLU A 18 -9.45 13.95 -5.79
C GLU A 18 -8.16 13.29 -6.32
N PRO A 19 -7.57 13.79 -7.42
CA PRO A 19 -6.31 13.29 -7.94
C PRO A 19 -5.15 13.44 -6.94
N LEU A 20 -4.18 12.54 -6.99
CA LEU A 20 -2.89 12.71 -6.29
C LEU A 20 -2.04 13.76 -7.02
N ILE A 21 -1.08 14.37 -6.34
CA ILE A 21 -0.15 15.32 -6.96
C ILE A 21 1.20 14.63 -7.20
N VAL A 22 1.68 14.66 -8.43
CA VAL A 22 3.05 14.22 -8.76
C VAL A 22 3.91 15.45 -8.99
N HIS A 23 4.95 15.58 -8.17
CA HIS A 23 5.98 16.58 -8.36
C HIS A 23 7.11 16.01 -9.23
N THR A 24 7.48 16.68 -10.31
CA THR A 24 8.59 16.24 -11.18
C THR A 24 9.74 17.24 -11.14
N ALA A 25 10.92 16.77 -10.70
CA ALA A 25 12.10 17.62 -10.63
C ALA A 25 12.54 18.09 -12.03
N LYS A 26 13.16 19.27 -12.09
CA LYS A 26 13.70 19.90 -13.31
C LYS A 26 12.67 20.34 -14.37
N LYS A 27 11.39 20.40 -14.02
CA LYS A 27 10.38 21.13 -14.80
C LYS A 27 10.37 22.63 -14.43
N PRO A 28 9.86 23.51 -15.29
CA PRO A 28 9.52 24.88 -14.91
C PRO A 28 8.62 24.91 -13.66
N GLU A 29 8.78 25.88 -12.75
CA GLU A 29 8.07 25.91 -11.45
C GLU A 29 6.55 25.64 -11.54
N PRO A 30 5.80 26.22 -12.50
CA PRO A 30 4.37 25.99 -12.61
C PRO A 30 3.99 24.58 -13.09
N GLU A 31 4.92 23.85 -13.70
CA GLU A 31 4.73 22.51 -14.25
C GLU A 31 5.29 21.42 -13.32
N ILE A 32 5.93 21.79 -12.20
CA ILE A 32 6.45 20.82 -11.24
C ILE A 32 5.32 19.97 -10.65
N PRO A 33 4.26 20.54 -10.05
CA PRO A 33 3.12 19.78 -9.54
C PRO A 33 2.11 19.51 -10.66
N GLU A 34 1.72 18.25 -10.82
CA GLU A 34 0.68 17.86 -11.77
C GLU A 34 -0.33 16.93 -11.08
N PRO A 35 -1.65 17.16 -11.24
CA PRO A 35 -2.66 16.22 -10.79
C PRO A 35 -2.59 14.96 -11.65
N VAL A 36 -2.63 13.80 -11.00
CA VAL A 36 -2.60 12.50 -11.66
C VAL A 36 -3.66 11.63 -11.01
N GLU A 37 -4.50 11.01 -11.84
CA GLU A 37 -5.43 9.99 -11.38
C GLU A 37 -4.64 8.78 -10.87
N CYS A 38 -4.98 8.31 -9.67
CA CYS A 38 -4.31 7.13 -9.12
C CYS A 38 -4.61 5.93 -10.02
N PRO A 39 -3.58 5.28 -10.62
CA PRO A 39 -3.82 4.16 -11.52
C PRO A 39 -4.34 2.96 -10.74
N ASP A 40 -5.39 2.31 -11.26
CA ASP A 40 -5.79 0.99 -10.81
C ASP A 40 -4.91 -0.09 -11.46
N PHE A 41 -4.50 -1.07 -10.66
CA PHE A 41 -3.67 -2.20 -11.07
C PHE A 41 -4.45 -3.51 -11.19
N ALA A 42 -5.80 -3.46 -11.25
CA ALA A 42 -6.66 -4.62 -11.54
C ALA A 42 -6.20 -5.51 -12.69
N LYS A 43 -5.54 -4.93 -13.72
CA LYS A 43 -4.93 -5.67 -14.84
C LYS A 43 -3.85 -6.69 -14.45
N LEU A 44 -3.37 -6.66 -13.21
CA LEU A 44 -2.41 -7.64 -12.67
C LEU A 44 -3.11 -8.85 -12.03
N LEU A 45 -4.44 -8.84 -11.98
CA LEU A 45 -5.26 -9.88 -11.38
C LEU A 45 -5.96 -10.72 -12.46
N PRO A 46 -6.35 -11.97 -12.13
CA PRO A 46 -7.32 -12.71 -12.92
C PRO A 46 -8.62 -11.93 -13.12
N ASP A 47 -9.25 -12.08 -14.28
CA ASP A 47 -10.48 -11.38 -14.67
C ASP A 47 -11.60 -11.57 -13.64
N GLU A 48 -11.65 -12.71 -12.95
CA GLU A 48 -12.67 -13.05 -11.96
C GLU A 48 -12.58 -12.21 -10.68
N ILE A 49 -11.41 -11.67 -10.35
CA ILE A 49 -11.20 -10.90 -9.11
C ILE A 49 -10.74 -9.45 -9.35
N ALA A 50 -10.34 -9.12 -10.59
CA ALA A 50 -9.95 -7.78 -10.99
C ALA A 50 -11.01 -6.69 -10.68
N PRO A 51 -12.33 -6.91 -10.88
CA PRO A 51 -13.34 -5.90 -10.55
C PRO A 51 -13.41 -5.53 -9.05
N PHE A 52 -12.88 -6.37 -8.17
CA PHE A 52 -12.94 -6.13 -6.72
C PHE A 52 -11.92 -5.10 -6.22
N THR A 53 -11.09 -4.53 -7.09
CA THR A 53 -10.17 -3.42 -6.74
C THR A 53 -10.91 -2.10 -6.55
N THR A 54 -12.05 -1.91 -7.22
CA THR A 54 -12.80 -0.65 -7.25
C THR A 54 -14.23 -0.76 -6.72
N GLY A 55 -14.77 -1.97 -6.55
CA GLY A 55 -16.11 -2.20 -6.02
C GLY A 55 -16.24 -3.50 -5.22
N GLY A 56 -17.11 -3.52 -4.21
CA GLY A 56 -17.42 -4.72 -3.42
C GLY A 56 -18.75 -5.37 -3.81
N VAL A 57 -18.87 -6.68 -3.60
CA VAL A 57 -20.11 -7.47 -3.84
C VAL A 57 -21.28 -7.05 -2.94
N TYR A 58 -21.02 -6.28 -1.88
CA TYR A 58 -22.02 -5.87 -0.90
C TYR A 58 -22.78 -4.59 -1.25
N SER A 59 -22.55 -4.03 -2.45
CA SER A 59 -23.42 -2.99 -3.00
C SER A 59 -24.68 -3.64 -3.57
N ASN A 60 -25.46 -4.28 -2.71
CA ASN A 60 -26.81 -4.73 -3.06
C ASN A 60 -27.70 -3.52 -3.30
N GLU A 61 -28.67 -3.66 -4.20
CA GLU A 61 -29.72 -2.65 -4.49
C GLU A 61 -30.48 -2.15 -3.24
N ASP A 62 -30.34 -2.86 -2.11
CA ASP A 62 -30.95 -2.57 -0.81
C ASP A 62 -30.09 -1.71 0.16
N GLY A 63 -28.90 -1.26 -0.25
CA GLY A 63 -28.20 -0.16 0.42
C GLY A 63 -27.46 -0.49 1.73
N GLU A 64 -27.18 -1.76 2.03
CA GLU A 64 -26.25 -2.09 3.12
C GLU A 64 -24.80 -1.96 2.66
N GLU A 65 -24.32 -0.72 2.58
CA GLU A 65 -22.90 -0.44 2.47
C GLU A 65 -22.19 -0.89 3.76
N HIS A 66 -21.39 -1.96 3.67
CA HIS A 66 -20.54 -2.35 4.78
C HIS A 66 -19.58 -1.19 5.10
N LEU A 67 -19.53 -0.75 6.37
CA LEU A 67 -18.86 0.48 6.81
C LEU A 67 -17.39 0.62 6.39
N SER A 68 -16.70 -0.50 6.15
CA SER A 68 -15.33 -0.52 5.61
C SER A 68 -15.20 0.09 4.21
N PHE A 69 -16.30 0.19 3.45
CA PHE A 69 -16.34 0.80 2.12
C PHE A 69 -16.71 2.28 2.22
N THR A 70 -17.73 2.64 3.00
CA THR A 70 -18.18 4.03 3.19
C THR A 70 -17.16 4.89 3.94
N GLN A 71 -16.36 4.31 4.85
CA GLN A 71 -15.42 5.06 5.70
C GLN A 71 -13.94 4.99 5.28
N GLY A 72 -13.60 4.39 4.13
CA GLY A 72 -12.20 4.28 3.73
C GLY A 72 -11.89 3.64 2.38
N ALA A 73 -12.85 3.66 1.44
CA ALA A 73 -12.67 3.19 0.06
C ALA A 73 -11.99 1.80 -0.05
N GLY A 74 -12.21 0.91 0.93
CA GLY A 74 -11.70 -0.47 0.91
C GLY A 74 -10.17 -0.60 0.83
N HIS A 75 -9.41 0.43 1.23
CA HIS A 75 -7.94 0.45 1.14
C HIS A 75 -7.41 0.41 -0.31
N GLY A 76 -8.08 1.15 -1.21
CA GLY A 76 -7.61 1.41 -2.58
C GLY A 76 -7.44 0.16 -3.45
N GLY A 77 -8.22 -0.89 -3.19
CA GLY A 77 -8.19 -2.12 -3.99
C GLY A 77 -7.05 -3.10 -3.67
N SER A 78 -6.33 -2.92 -2.57
CA SER A 78 -5.19 -3.79 -2.21
C SER A 78 -5.58 -5.23 -1.85
N HIS A 79 -6.79 -5.46 -1.31
CA HIS A 79 -7.21 -6.77 -0.80
C HIS A 79 -7.23 -7.89 -1.85
N PRO A 80 -7.83 -7.73 -3.05
CA PRO A 80 -7.74 -8.72 -4.11
C PRO A 80 -6.31 -9.12 -4.48
N HIS A 81 -5.35 -8.17 -4.46
CA HIS A 81 -3.94 -8.47 -4.72
C HIS A 81 -3.32 -9.34 -3.62
N LEU A 82 -3.59 -9.04 -2.36
CA LEU A 82 -3.09 -9.85 -1.23
C LEU A 82 -3.68 -11.25 -1.24
N VAL A 83 -4.99 -11.37 -1.51
CA VAL A 83 -5.65 -12.68 -1.64
C VAL A 83 -5.09 -13.47 -2.82
N HIS A 84 -4.89 -12.84 -3.97
CA HIS A 84 -4.30 -13.49 -5.13
C HIS A 84 -2.90 -14.04 -4.83
N GLN A 85 -2.02 -13.22 -4.23
CA GLN A 85 -0.68 -13.64 -3.82
C GLN A 85 -0.72 -14.80 -2.82
N PHE A 86 -1.63 -14.77 -1.85
CA PHE A 86 -1.79 -15.85 -0.88
C PHE A 86 -2.20 -17.17 -1.54
N VAL A 87 -3.16 -17.14 -2.47
CA VAL A 87 -3.61 -18.33 -3.19
C VAL A 87 -2.52 -18.87 -4.11
N GLU A 88 -1.78 -18.01 -4.82
CA GLU A 88 -0.66 -18.44 -5.65
C GLU A 88 0.45 -19.11 -4.83
N LEU A 89 0.74 -18.59 -3.63
CA LEU A 89 1.69 -19.23 -2.70
C LEU A 89 1.21 -20.64 -2.30
N LEU A 90 -0.07 -20.83 -2.00
CA LEU A 90 -0.63 -22.16 -1.69
C LEU A 90 -0.53 -23.13 -2.88
N ARG A 91 -0.51 -22.61 -4.11
CA ARG A 91 -0.29 -23.39 -5.34
C ARG A 91 1.19 -23.67 -5.61
N GLY A 92 2.10 -23.14 -4.79
CA GLY A 92 3.54 -23.29 -4.96
C GLY A 92 4.17 -22.29 -5.95
N ASN A 93 3.47 -21.20 -6.27
CA ASN A 93 3.95 -20.15 -7.16
C ASN A 93 4.46 -18.94 -6.35
N GLY A 94 5.69 -18.51 -6.64
CA GLY A 94 6.31 -17.35 -5.98
C GLY A 94 6.76 -17.63 -4.54
N GLU A 95 7.27 -16.58 -3.87
CA GLU A 95 7.80 -16.66 -2.51
C GLU A 95 6.84 -16.07 -1.46
N GLY A 96 5.70 -15.55 -1.92
CA GLY A 96 4.73 -14.81 -1.10
C GLY A 96 5.17 -13.37 -0.85
N TYR A 97 4.18 -12.48 -0.69
CA TYR A 97 4.42 -11.11 -0.31
C TYR A 97 3.45 -10.66 0.80
N PRO A 98 3.95 -10.12 1.92
CA PRO A 98 5.33 -10.26 2.37
C PRO A 98 5.66 -11.73 2.69
N ASN A 99 6.88 -12.18 2.40
CA ASN A 99 7.35 -13.50 2.85
C ASN A 99 7.67 -13.50 4.37
N ALA A 100 8.13 -14.64 4.91
CA ALA A 100 8.40 -14.76 6.35
C ALA A 100 9.47 -13.78 6.86
N VAL A 101 10.56 -13.57 6.10
CA VAL A 101 11.64 -12.67 6.49
C VAL A 101 11.19 -11.21 6.41
N GLN A 102 10.50 -10.84 5.33
CA GLN A 102 9.93 -9.50 5.15
C GLN A 102 8.91 -9.17 6.25
N SER A 103 8.04 -10.12 6.57
CA SER A 103 7.06 -9.99 7.67
C SER A 103 7.75 -9.80 9.02
N ALA A 104 8.83 -10.55 9.27
CA ALA A 104 9.62 -10.40 10.48
C ALA A 104 10.33 -9.06 10.53
N ASN A 105 10.89 -8.55 9.43
CA ASN A 105 11.52 -7.23 9.36
C ASN A 105 10.55 -6.12 9.80
N ILE A 106 9.34 -6.10 9.22
CA ILE A 106 8.29 -5.12 9.55
C ILE A 106 7.92 -5.21 11.03
N THR A 107 7.75 -6.43 11.55
CA THR A 107 7.36 -6.66 12.94
C THR A 107 8.47 -6.25 13.92
N LEU A 108 9.72 -6.60 13.63
CA LEU A 108 10.89 -6.28 14.45
C LEU A 108 11.10 -4.78 14.55
N ALA A 109 10.87 -4.01 13.49
CA ALA A 109 11.02 -2.56 13.52
C ALA A 109 10.14 -1.93 14.63
N GLY A 110 8.89 -2.36 14.77
CA GLY A 110 8.00 -1.90 15.83
C GLY A 110 8.44 -2.33 17.23
N ILE A 111 8.85 -3.59 17.38
CA ILE A 111 9.33 -4.15 18.66
C ILE A 111 10.58 -3.40 19.15
N LEU A 112 11.58 -3.24 18.28
CA LEU A 112 12.84 -2.59 18.64
C LEU A 112 12.68 -1.08 18.83
N ALA A 113 11.76 -0.43 18.09
CA ALA A 113 11.42 0.96 18.33
C ALA A 113 10.80 1.15 19.72
N HIS A 114 9.91 0.24 20.14
CA HIS A 114 9.34 0.26 21.49
C HIS A 114 10.44 0.06 22.56
N GLU A 115 11.32 -0.92 22.37
CA GLU A 115 12.45 -1.15 23.28
C GLU A 115 13.40 0.07 23.36
N SER A 116 13.71 0.69 22.22
CA SER A 116 14.50 1.92 22.13
C SER A 116 13.87 3.05 22.95
N ALA A 117 12.55 3.26 22.81
CA ALA A 117 11.82 4.28 23.55
C ALA A 117 11.90 4.08 25.08
N LEU A 118 11.80 2.83 25.56
CA LEU A 118 11.97 2.49 26.97
C LEU A 118 13.39 2.77 27.48
N LYS A 119 14.40 2.75 26.60
CA LYS A 119 15.80 3.06 26.88
C LYS A 119 16.18 4.52 26.59
N GLY A 120 15.19 5.42 26.50
CA GLY A 120 15.44 6.84 26.25
C GLY A 120 15.89 7.16 24.82
N GLY A 121 15.50 6.34 23.85
CA GLY A 121 15.82 6.54 22.43
C GLY A 121 17.18 5.97 22.03
N GLU A 122 17.70 4.96 22.73
CA GLU A 122 18.93 4.28 22.35
C GLU A 122 18.82 3.68 20.94
N LEU A 123 19.89 3.78 20.13
CA LEU A 123 19.91 3.15 18.81
C LEU A 123 19.99 1.62 18.93
N ILE A 124 18.90 0.94 18.61
CA ILE A 124 18.85 -0.53 18.52
C ILE A 124 18.81 -0.93 17.04
N ARG A 125 19.77 -1.74 16.61
CA ARG A 125 19.88 -2.21 15.23
C ARG A 125 18.95 -3.39 14.97
N LEU A 126 18.31 -3.40 13.80
CA LEU A 126 17.67 -4.60 13.28
C LEU A 126 18.72 -5.71 13.09
N PRO A 127 18.35 -6.99 13.28
CA PRO A 127 19.25 -8.11 12.99
C PRO A 127 19.62 -8.18 11.50
N ASP A 128 20.87 -8.54 11.19
CA ASP A 128 21.38 -8.57 9.82
C ASP A 128 20.55 -9.46 8.88
N TRP A 129 20.05 -10.59 9.38
CA TRP A 129 19.22 -11.52 8.60
C TRP A 129 17.88 -10.90 8.19
N SER A 130 17.38 -9.88 8.89
CA SER A 130 16.09 -9.27 8.56
C SER A 130 16.16 -8.36 7.33
N PHE A 131 17.35 -8.05 6.82
CA PHE A 131 17.52 -7.21 5.62
C PHE A 131 17.51 -8.01 4.32
N SER A 132 17.49 -9.35 4.36
CA SER A 132 17.37 -10.16 3.15
C SER A 132 15.92 -10.20 2.66
N ALA A 133 15.72 -9.89 1.39
CA ALA A 133 14.43 -10.01 0.70
C ALA A 133 14.12 -11.48 0.39
#